data_AF-A0A644WQQ8-F1
#
_entry.id   AF-A0A644WQQ8-F1
#
_cell.length_a   1.000
_cell.length_b   1.000
_cell.length_c   1.000
_cell.angle_alpha   90.00
_cell.angle_beta   90.00
_cell.angle_gamma   90.00
#
_symmetry.space_group_name_H-M   'P 1'
#
loop_
_entity.id
_entity.type
_entity.pdbx_description
1 polymer ?
#
loop_
_entity_poly.entity_id
_entity_poly.type
_entity_poly.pdbx_seq_one_letter_code
_entity_poly.pdbx_strand_id
1 'polypeptide(L)'
;MTKTLKQKMNRKGFTLIELIVVIAIIAILAAVLIPRFAGFTKSADKSAAQATARTISTALATLVADGRYTATQIEAFDEGDTEITDLTGTLPTGATITAISVTGNSIDFTYTSDKDWVVVYSDGKEASVTYTP
;
A
#
# COMPACT_ATOMS: atom_id res chain seq x y z
N MET A 1 -17.85 -69.94 -27.57
CA MET A 1 -18.29 -68.65 -28.16
C MET A 1 -18.33 -67.61 -27.06
N THR A 2 -17.33 -66.73 -26.96
CA THR A 2 -17.31 -65.61 -26.01
C THR A 2 -17.47 -64.32 -26.81
N LYS A 3 -18.65 -63.68 -26.66
CA LYS A 3 -19.00 -62.44 -27.35
C LYS A 3 -18.50 -61.26 -26.52
N THR A 4 -17.37 -60.67 -26.92
CA THR A 4 -16.80 -59.48 -26.26
C THR A 4 -17.57 -58.23 -26.70
N LEU A 5 -18.30 -57.60 -25.78
CA LEU A 5 -19.04 -56.36 -26.06
C LEU A 5 -18.08 -55.16 -26.03
N LYS A 6 -17.81 -54.59 -27.19
CA LYS A 6 -16.97 -53.40 -27.37
C LYS A 6 -17.79 -52.15 -27.01
N GLN A 7 -17.56 -51.61 -25.81
CA GLN A 7 -18.21 -50.39 -25.32
C GLN A 7 -17.76 -49.18 -26.16
N LYS A 8 -18.73 -48.53 -26.83
CA LYS A 8 -18.49 -47.34 -27.65
C LYS A 8 -18.32 -46.13 -26.70
N MET A 9 -17.10 -45.64 -26.53
CA MET A 9 -16.85 -44.42 -25.76
C MET A 9 -17.44 -43.23 -26.52
N ASN A 10 -18.60 -42.74 -26.08
CA ASN A 10 -19.20 -41.49 -26.56
C ASN A 10 -18.35 -40.30 -26.12
N ARG A 11 -17.36 -39.93 -26.93
CA ARG A 11 -16.63 -38.68 -26.76
C ARG A 11 -17.52 -37.53 -27.22
N LYS A 12 -18.31 -36.98 -26.29
CA LYS A 12 -18.98 -35.69 -26.47
C LYS A 12 -17.91 -34.60 -26.41
N GLY A 13 -17.62 -33.96 -27.53
CA GLY A 13 -16.79 -32.75 -27.59
C GLY A 13 -17.63 -31.51 -27.26
N PHE A 14 -16.97 -30.45 -26.79
CA PHE A 14 -17.58 -29.13 -26.63
C PHE A 14 -17.99 -28.58 -28.00
N THR A 15 -19.15 -27.96 -28.09
CA THR A 15 -19.59 -27.28 -29.32
C THR A 15 -18.91 -25.90 -29.44
N LEU A 16 -18.67 -25.44 -30.67
CA LEU A 16 -18.11 -24.11 -30.90
C LEU A 16 -19.01 -23.00 -30.36
N ILE A 17 -20.33 -23.20 -30.40
CA ILE A 17 -21.30 -22.21 -29.90
C ILE A 17 -21.23 -22.08 -28.38
N GLU A 18 -21.03 -23.18 -27.65
CA GLU A 18 -20.84 -23.14 -26.19
C GLU A 18 -19.60 -22.33 -25.82
N LEU A 19 -18.51 -22.47 -26.58
CA LEU A 19 -17.30 -21.70 -26.34
C LEU A 19 -17.50 -20.21 -26.63
N ILE A 20 -18.20 -19.86 -27.71
CA ILE A 20 -18.46 -18.47 -28.12
C ILE A 20 -19.32 -17.75 -27.07
N VAL A 21 -20.35 -18.39 -26.53
CA VAL A 21 -21.20 -17.78 -25.51
C VAL A 21 -20.41 -17.54 -24.21
N VAL A 22 -19.51 -18.45 -23.83
CA VAL A 22 -18.70 -18.31 -22.62
C VAL A 22 -17.74 -17.12 -22.73
N ILE A 23 -17.01 -16.99 -23.84
CA ILE A 23 -16.10 -15.85 -24.01
C ILE A 23 -16.86 -14.52 -24.11
N ALA A 24 -18.08 -14.52 -24.67
CA ALA A 24 -18.93 -13.34 -24.72
C ALA A 24 -19.34 -12.87 -23.31
N ILE A 25 -19.72 -13.78 -22.43
CA ILE A 25 -20.06 -13.45 -21.03
C ILE A 25 -18.81 -12.95 -20.28
N ILE A 26 -17.66 -13.63 -20.43
CA ILE A 26 -16.40 -13.21 -19.80
C ILE A 26 -15.99 -11.81 -20.27
N ALA A 27 -16.15 -11.49 -21.56
CA ALA A 27 -15.85 -10.17 -22.10
C ALA A 27 -16.70 -9.06 -21.47
N ILE A 28 -18.01 -9.30 -21.27
CA ILE A 28 -18.91 -8.34 -20.61
C ILE A 28 -18.51 -8.14 -19.15
N LEU A 29 -18.22 -9.22 -18.42
CA LEU A 29 -17.79 -9.13 -17.02
C LEU A 29 -16.44 -8.40 -16.88
N ALA A 30 -15.47 -8.72 -17.75
CA ALA A 30 -14.16 -8.08 -17.76
C ALA A 30 -14.25 -6.58 -18.07
N ALA A 31 -15.12 -6.17 -19.00
CA ALA A 31 -15.31 -4.77 -19.37
C ALA A 31 -15.76 -3.90 -18.19
N VAL A 32 -16.58 -4.43 -17.27
CA VAL A 32 -17.02 -3.70 -16.06
C VAL A 32 -16.01 -3.84 -14.91
N LEU A 33 -15.30 -4.96 -14.83
CA LEU A 33 -14.39 -5.26 -13.72
C LEU A 33 -13.07 -4.51 -13.78
N ILE A 34 -12.43 -4.46 -14.96
CA ILE A 34 -11.11 -3.83 -15.17
C ILE A 34 -11.06 -2.36 -14.69
N PRO A 35 -11.98 -1.45 -15.11
CA PRO A 35 -11.90 -0.05 -14.71
C PRO A 35 -12.11 0.16 -13.21
N ARG A 36 -12.92 -0.70 -12.56
CA ARG A 36 -13.15 -0.63 -11.11
C ARG A 36 -11.90 -1.03 -10.34
N PHE A 37 -11.23 -2.10 -10.77
CA PHE A 37 -10.08 -2.66 -10.07
C PHE A 37 -8.91 -1.65 -9.93
N ALA A 38 -8.65 -0.86 -10.97
CA ALA A 38 -7.57 0.15 -10.95
C ALA A 38 -7.76 1.22 -9.86
N GLY A 39 -9.00 1.67 -9.63
CA GLY A 39 -9.31 2.65 -8.58
C GLY A 39 -9.20 2.06 -7.17
N PHE A 40 -9.59 0.79 -7.00
CA PHE A 40 -9.50 0.10 -5.72
C PHE A 40 -8.05 -0.08 -5.26
N THR A 41 -7.15 -0.50 -6.16
CA THR A 41 -5.72 -0.63 -5.82
C THR A 41 -5.12 0.69 -5.38
N LYS A 42 -5.37 1.77 -6.14
CA LYS A 42 -4.85 3.11 -5.81
C LYS A 42 -5.38 3.62 -4.46
N SER A 43 -6.66 3.38 -4.15
CA SER A 43 -7.22 3.75 -2.84
C SER A 43 -6.67 2.90 -1.71
N ALA A 44 -6.45 1.60 -1.94
CA ALA A 44 -5.87 0.70 -0.95
C ALA A 44 -4.42 1.12 -0.62
N ASP A 45 -3.63 1.45 -1.64
CA ASP A 45 -2.25 1.93 -1.47
C ASP A 45 -2.20 3.25 -0.69
N LYS A 46 -3.10 4.19 -1.01
CA LYS A 46 -3.26 5.45 -0.25
C LYS A 46 -3.54 5.17 1.23
N SER A 47 -4.52 4.31 1.51
CA SER A 47 -4.92 3.98 2.88
C SER A 47 -3.80 3.25 3.63
N ALA A 48 -3.04 2.39 2.96
CA ALA A 48 -1.87 1.74 3.54
C ALA A 48 -0.79 2.77 3.91
N ALA A 49 -0.48 3.71 3.02
CA ALA A 49 0.48 4.76 3.28
C ALA A 49 0.07 5.65 4.48
N GLN A 50 -1.20 6.05 4.55
CA GLN A 50 -1.75 6.78 5.70
C GLN A 50 -1.67 5.98 6.99
N ALA A 51 -1.96 4.68 6.97
CA ALA A 51 -1.89 3.82 8.16
C ALA A 51 -0.46 3.70 8.69
N THR A 52 0.52 3.52 7.81
CA THR A 52 1.94 3.51 8.18
C THR A 52 2.35 4.86 8.78
N ALA A 53 2.01 5.97 8.12
CA ALA A 53 2.32 7.32 8.63
C ALA A 53 1.70 7.58 10.01
N ARG A 54 0.46 7.13 10.27
CA ARG A 54 -0.17 7.22 11.60
C ARG A 54 0.57 6.44 12.66
N THR A 55 1.07 5.26 12.30
CA THR A 55 1.87 4.42 13.20
C THR A 55 3.19 5.12 13.55
N ILE A 56 3.86 5.70 12.55
CA ILE A 56 5.07 6.52 12.74
C ILE A 56 4.77 7.72 13.64
N SER A 57 3.71 8.49 13.35
CA SER A 57 3.31 9.65 14.15
C SER A 57 3.09 9.28 15.62
N THR A 58 2.41 8.16 15.89
CA THR A 58 2.15 7.68 17.26
C THR A 58 3.44 7.28 17.97
N ALA A 59 4.32 6.57 17.28
CA ALA A 59 5.61 6.15 17.83
C ALA A 59 6.48 7.38 18.16
N LEU A 60 6.58 8.33 17.23
CA LEU A 60 7.30 9.58 17.43
C LEU A 60 6.71 10.39 18.59
N ALA A 61 5.38 10.52 18.66
CA ALA A 61 4.71 11.26 19.74
C ALA A 61 5.01 10.64 21.12
N THR A 62 5.10 9.31 21.20
CA THR A 62 5.48 8.61 22.42
C THR A 62 6.90 8.95 22.83
N LEU A 63 7.84 8.95 21.88
CA LEU A 63 9.24 9.25 22.14
C LEU A 63 9.46 10.72 22.59
N VAL A 64 8.68 11.66 22.04
CA VAL A 64 8.68 13.07 22.50
C VAL A 64 8.05 13.18 23.89
N ALA A 65 6.97 12.45 24.16
CA ALA A 65 6.34 12.44 25.49
C ALA A 65 7.26 11.87 26.58
N ASP A 66 8.07 10.87 26.24
CA ASP A 66 9.10 10.29 27.13
C ASP A 66 10.33 11.21 27.30
N GLY A 67 10.37 12.36 26.60
CA GLY A 67 11.47 13.34 26.67
C GLY A 67 12.74 12.91 25.94
N ARG A 68 12.66 11.87 25.09
CA ARG A 68 13.82 11.33 24.34
C ARG A 68 14.16 12.18 23.12
N TYR A 69 13.17 12.89 22.57
CA TYR A 69 13.33 13.86 21.49
C TYR A 69 12.69 15.18 21.93
N THR A 70 13.50 16.24 22.00
CA THR A 70 13.03 17.60 22.28
C THR A 70 13.20 18.48 21.04
N ALA A 71 12.42 19.56 20.96
CA ALA A 71 12.47 20.54 19.86
C ALA A 71 13.89 21.06 19.55
N THR A 72 14.79 21.04 20.53
CA THR A 72 16.19 21.51 20.43
C THR A 72 17.14 20.50 19.78
N GLN A 73 16.79 19.21 19.71
CA GLN A 73 17.69 18.15 19.21
C GLN A 73 17.62 17.92 17.69
N ILE A 74 16.74 18.63 17.00
CA ILE A 74 16.42 18.38 15.58
C ILE A 74 16.96 19.49 14.65
N GLU A 75 17.26 20.68 15.17
CA GLU A 75 17.97 21.71 14.38
C GLU A 75 19.40 21.31 13.99
N ALA A 76 19.91 20.19 14.53
CA ALA A 76 21.25 19.65 14.26
C ALA A 76 21.23 18.41 13.33
N PHE A 77 20.21 18.24 12.49
CA PHE A 77 20.27 17.25 11.41
C PHE A 77 21.14 17.80 10.26
N ASP A 78 22.44 17.49 10.31
CA ASP A 78 23.28 17.50 9.11
C ASP A 78 22.73 16.42 8.15
N GLU A 79 22.74 16.67 6.84
CA GLU A 79 22.02 15.88 5.79
C GLU A 79 22.42 14.39 5.68
N GLY A 80 23.25 13.86 6.59
CA GLY A 80 23.78 12.49 6.58
C GLY A 80 23.23 11.53 7.65
N ASP A 81 22.67 12.00 8.77
CA ASP A 81 22.21 11.12 9.86
C ASP A 81 20.70 10.87 9.76
N THR A 82 20.33 10.07 8.76
CA THR A 82 18.94 9.70 8.49
C THR A 82 18.51 8.51 9.34
N GLU A 83 18.58 8.57 10.66
CA GLU A 83 18.06 7.46 11.46
C GLU A 83 17.58 7.91 12.84
N ILE A 84 16.25 7.99 12.99
CA ILE A 84 15.60 7.82 14.29
C ILE A 84 15.78 6.33 14.63
N THR A 85 16.94 6.01 15.17
CA THR A 85 17.38 4.66 15.53
C THR A 85 16.44 3.98 16.56
N ASP A 86 15.65 4.77 17.29
CA ASP A 86 14.66 4.28 18.27
C ASP A 86 13.30 3.91 17.64
N LEU A 87 13.06 4.25 16.37
CA LEU A 87 11.94 3.69 15.59
C LEU A 87 12.32 2.27 15.14
N THR A 88 12.17 1.30 16.04
CA THR A 88 12.49 -0.12 15.82
C THR A 88 11.64 -0.83 14.75
N GLY A 89 10.85 -0.09 13.97
CA GLY A 89 10.05 -0.62 12.86
C GLY A 89 10.82 -0.54 11.55
N THR A 90 10.98 -1.68 10.87
CA THR A 90 11.49 -1.69 9.49
C THR A 90 10.45 -1.07 8.56
N LEU A 91 10.82 -0.01 7.86
CA LEU A 91 10.00 0.55 6.79
C LEU A 91 9.92 -0.42 5.60
N PRO A 92 8.83 -0.40 4.81
CA PRO A 92 8.81 -1.08 3.53
C PRO A 92 10.02 -0.71 2.68
N THR A 93 10.59 -1.65 1.93
CA THR A 93 11.73 -1.38 1.04
C THR A 93 11.36 -0.29 0.04
N GLY A 94 12.14 0.80 0.00
CA GLY A 94 11.90 1.96 -0.86
C GLY A 94 11.04 3.06 -0.23
N ALA A 95 10.48 2.84 0.97
CA ALA A 95 9.83 3.91 1.73
C ALA A 95 10.85 4.75 2.50
N THR A 96 10.57 6.04 2.66
CA THR A 96 11.46 7.00 3.35
C THR A 96 10.67 7.91 4.28
N ILE A 97 11.36 8.44 5.29
CA ILE A 97 10.86 9.52 6.15
C ILE A 97 11.84 10.69 6.03
N THR A 98 11.33 11.89 5.76
CA THR A 98 12.12 13.11 5.62
C THR A 98 11.48 14.27 6.38
N ALA A 99 12.18 15.42 6.45
CA ALA A 99 11.69 16.67 7.02
C ALA A 99 11.12 16.51 8.46
N ILE A 100 11.80 15.73 9.29
CA ILE A 100 11.36 15.50 10.66
C ILE A 100 11.66 16.74 11.50
N SER A 101 10.66 17.27 12.19
CA SER A 101 10.82 18.37 13.16
C SER A 101 9.87 18.22 14.34
N VAL A 102 10.28 18.72 15.50
CA VAL A 102 9.49 18.68 16.74
C VAL A 102 9.30 20.11 17.21
N THR A 103 8.04 20.54 17.35
CA THR A 103 7.68 21.86 17.89
C THR A 103 6.81 21.66 19.11
N GLY A 104 7.36 21.90 20.31
CA GLY A 104 6.69 21.56 21.56
C GLY A 104 6.46 20.04 21.67
N ASN A 105 5.19 19.62 21.71
CA ASN A 105 4.79 18.20 21.71
C ASN A 105 4.33 17.69 20.33
N SER A 106 4.30 18.56 19.32
CA SER A 106 3.89 18.23 17.96
C SER A 106 5.09 17.79 17.12
N ILE A 107 4.85 16.85 16.21
CA ILE A 107 5.88 16.29 15.33
C ILE A 107 5.42 16.39 13.89
N ASP A 108 6.29 16.96 13.08
CA ASP A 108 6.11 17.18 11.67
C ASP A 108 7.08 16.27 10.94
N PHE A 109 6.60 15.58 9.92
CA PHE A 109 7.42 14.69 9.09
C PHE A 109 6.74 14.46 7.76
N THR A 110 7.53 14.03 6.78
CA THR A 110 7.02 13.55 5.49
C THR A 110 7.35 12.08 5.35
N TYR A 111 6.32 11.24 5.19
CA TYR A 111 6.48 9.83 4.86
C TYR A 111 6.21 9.61 3.37
N THR A 112 7.13 8.95 2.68
CA THR A 112 6.97 8.52 1.29
C THR A 112 6.95 7.01 1.24
N SER A 113 5.87 6.42 0.71
CA SER A 113 5.72 4.97 0.56
C SER A 113 6.55 4.41 -0.60
N ASP A 114 6.65 3.08 -0.66
CA ASP A 114 7.18 2.30 -1.80
C ASP A 114 6.43 2.51 -3.12
N LYS A 115 5.22 3.12 -3.09
CA LYS A 115 4.37 3.38 -4.26
C LYS A 115 4.06 4.86 -4.42
N ASP A 116 5.01 5.72 -4.10
CA ASP A 116 4.97 7.16 -4.43
C ASP A 116 3.86 7.98 -3.76
N TRP A 117 3.17 7.40 -2.77
CA TRP A 117 2.29 8.15 -1.89
C TRP A 117 3.11 8.90 -0.85
N VAL A 118 2.90 10.21 -0.80
CA VAL A 118 3.52 11.12 0.17
C VAL A 118 2.45 11.55 1.17
N VAL A 119 2.72 11.30 2.45
CA VAL A 119 1.87 11.70 3.58
C VAL A 119 2.66 12.70 4.42
N VAL A 120 2.16 13.93 4.49
CA VAL A 120 2.78 15.00 5.27
C VAL A 120 2.03 15.16 6.58
N TYR A 121 2.77 15.14 7.67
CA TYR A 121 2.31 15.51 8.99
C TYR A 121 2.82 16.89 9.35
N SER A 122 1.93 17.75 9.85
CA SER A 122 2.27 19.03 10.43
C SER A 122 1.41 19.31 11.66
N ASP A 123 2.02 19.90 12.68
CA ASP A 123 1.46 20.09 14.01
C ASP A 123 0.88 18.77 14.58
N GLY A 124 1.61 17.66 14.37
CA GLY A 124 1.21 16.34 14.85
C GLY A 124 -0.04 15.74 14.16
N LYS A 125 -0.51 16.32 13.06
CA LYS A 125 -1.70 15.85 12.32
C LYS A 125 -1.39 15.63 10.85
N GLU A 126 -2.16 14.73 10.22
CA GLU A 126 -2.12 14.51 8.77
C GLU A 126 -2.54 15.81 8.06
N ALA A 127 -1.59 16.47 7.41
CA ALA A 127 -1.77 17.76 6.74
C ALA A 127 -2.11 17.59 5.27
N SER A 128 -1.47 16.65 4.57
CA SER A 128 -1.77 16.35 3.17
C SER A 128 -1.41 14.92 2.78
N VAL A 129 -2.07 14.43 1.74
CA VAL A 129 -1.75 13.14 1.11
C VAL A 129 -1.77 13.31 -0.40
N THR A 130 -0.61 13.17 -1.01
CA THR A 130 -0.39 13.36 -2.46
C THR A 130 0.24 12.12 -3.07
N TYR A 131 0.13 12.01 -4.39
CA TYR A 131 0.76 10.95 -5.18
C TYR A 131 1.75 11.61 -6.15
N THR A 132 3.02 11.23 -6.06
CA THR A 132 4.13 11.87 -6.79
C THR A 132 4.95 10.81 -7.52
N PRO A 133 4.55 10.40 -8.73
CA PRO A 133 5.20 9.34 -9.50
C PRO A 133 6.62 9.69 -9.96
#